data_AF-A0A5C8LJY4-F1
#
_entry.id   AF-A0A5C8LJY4-F1
#
_cell.length_a   1.000
_cell.length_b   1.000
_cell.length_c   1.000
_cell.angle_alpha   90.00
_cell.angle_beta   90.00
_cell.angle_gamma   90.00
#
_symmetry.space_group_name_H-M   'P 1'
#
loop_
_entity.id
_entity.type
_entity.pdbx_description
1 polymer ?
#
loop_
_entity_poly.entity_id
_entity_poly.type
_entity_poly.pdbx_seq_one_letter_code
_entity_poly.pdbx_strand_id
1 'polypeptide(L)' 'MKNYSFFILILLLSINLSAQNAEKEITQVLDNWHNAAAEANFKTYFSLMTDDAIFIGTDPTENWNKKEFIEVSI' A
#
# COMPACT_ATOMS: atom_id res chain seq x y z
N MET A 1 -10.59 -33.51 -32.69
CA MET A 1 -10.60 -33.24 -31.24
C MET A 1 -10.48 -31.74 -31.07
N LYS A 2 -11.52 -31.10 -30.54
CA LYS A 2 -11.66 -29.62 -30.56
C LYS A 2 -10.55 -28.96 -29.73
N ASN A 3 -10.01 -27.85 -30.25
CA ASN A 3 -8.77 -27.18 -29.88
C ASN A 3 -8.79 -26.48 -28.50
N TYR A 4 -9.68 -26.91 -27.59
CA TYR A 4 -9.94 -26.26 -26.31
C TYR A 4 -8.72 -26.24 -25.37
N SER A 5 -7.78 -27.16 -25.55
CA SER A 5 -6.51 -27.19 -24.79
C SER A 5 -5.70 -25.91 -24.97
N PHE A 6 -5.66 -25.36 -26.19
CA PHE A 6 -4.96 -24.10 -26.46
C PHE A 6 -5.65 -22.90 -25.80
N PHE A 7 -6.98 -22.92 -25.77
CA PHE A 7 -7.77 -21.87 -25.12
C PHE A 7 -7.62 -21.90 -23.60
N ILE A 8 -7.56 -23.10 -23.01
CA ILE A 8 -7.29 -23.29 -21.58
C ILE A 8 -5.87 -22.82 -21.23
N LEU A 9 -4.87 -23.12 -22.08
CA LEU A 9 -3.50 -22.67 -21.86
C LEU A 9 -3.38 -21.13 -21.89
N ILE A 10 -4.08 -20.46 -22.83
CA ILE A 10 -4.14 -19.00 -22.88
C ILE A 10 -4.77 -18.43 -21.60
N LEU A 11 -5.89 -19.00 -21.16
CA LEU A 11 -6.58 -18.57 -19.95
C LEU A 11 -5.70 -18.71 -18.70
N LEU A 12 -4.96 -19.82 -18.58
CA LEU A 12 -4.02 -20.06 -17.48
C LEU A 12 -2.81 -19.12 -17.51
N LEU A 13 -2.37 -18.66 -18.69
CA LEU A 13 -1.26 -17.72 -18.79
C LEU A 13 -1.67 -16.29 -18.38
N SER A 14 -2.93 -15.89 -18.65
CA SER A 14 -3.44 -14.55 -18.32
C SER A 14 -3.53 -14.29 -16.82
N ILE A 15 -3.92 -15.28 -16.01
CA ILE A 15 -4.01 -15.16 -14.54
C ILE A 15 -2.64 -14.97 -13.86
N ASN A 16 -1.57 -15.52 -14.42
CA ASN A 16 -0.21 -15.37 -13.85
C ASN A 16 0.40 -13.98 -14.10
N LEU A 17 -0.05 -13.26 -15.13
CA LEU A 17 0.41 -11.91 -15.44
C LEU A 17 -0.17 -10.87 -14.46
N SER A 18 -1.41 -11.06 -14.00
CA SER A 18 -2.06 -10.14 -13.05
C SER A 18 -1.50 -10.23 -11.62
N ALA A 19 -0.90 -11.36 -11.24
CA ALA A 19 -0.38 -11.59 -9.89
C ALA A 19 0.96 -10.87 -9.60
N GLN A 20 1.65 -10.33 -10.60
CA GLN A 20 2.99 -9.73 -10.45
C GLN A 20 2.99 -8.26 -10.01
N ASN A 21 1.84 -7.59 -9.95
CA ASN A 21 1.79 -6.14 -9.73
C ASN A 21 1.80 -5.70 -8.26
N ALA A 22 1.48 -6.61 -7.32
CA ALA A 22 1.29 -6.24 -5.92
C ALA A 22 2.56 -5.61 -5.30
N GLU A 23 3.74 -6.18 -5.54
CA GLU A 23 5.00 -5.64 -5.01
C GLU A 23 5.27 -4.23 -5.54
N LYS A 24 5.08 -4.01 -6.85
CA LYS A 24 5.28 -2.71 -7.47
C LYS A 24 4.33 -1.65 -6.91
N GLU A 25 3.06 -2.00 -6.74
CA GLU A 25 2.05 -1.09 -6.18
C GLU A 25 2.36 -0.76 -4.71
N ILE A 26 2.76 -1.74 -3.90
CA ILE A 26 3.17 -1.53 -2.51
C ILE A 26 4.39 -0.61 -2.44
N THR A 27 5.43 -0.87 -3.23
CA THR A 27 6.64 -0.04 -3.28
C THR A 27 6.31 1.40 -3.65
N GLN A 28 5.43 1.60 -4.64
CA GLN A 28 5.02 2.94 -5.04
C GLN A 28 4.26 3.69 -3.93
N VAL A 29 3.42 3.00 -3.15
CA VAL A 29 2.74 3.62 -1.99
C VAL A 29 3.76 4.01 -0.91
N LEU A 30 4.70 3.12 -0.60
CA LEU A 30 5.73 3.37 0.42
C LEU A 30 6.67 4.52 0.02
N ASP A 31 7.12 4.56 -1.23
CA ASP A 31 7.97 5.63 -1.75
C ASP A 31 7.27 6.99 -1.64
N ASN A 32 6.00 7.06 -2.03
CA ASN A 32 5.21 8.28 -1.92
C ASN A 32 4.97 8.70 -0.47
N TRP A 33 4.75 7.73 0.43
CA TRP A 33 4.54 7.98 1.85
C TRP A 33 5.80 8.56 2.50
N HIS A 34 6.97 7.99 2.21
CA HIS A 34 8.26 8.50 2.67
C HIS A 34 8.61 9.86 2.06
N ASN A 35 8.34 10.07 0.77
CA ASN A 35 8.58 11.38 0.13
C ASN A 35 7.69 12.47 0.75
N ALA A 36 6.41 12.18 1.00
CA ALA A 36 5.51 13.12 1.66
C ALA A 36 5.99 13.49 3.07
N ALA A 37 6.56 12.54 3.82
CA ALA A 37 7.19 12.82 5.11
C ALA A 37 8.41 13.75 4.96
N ALA A 38 9.30 13.46 4.00
CA ALA A 38 10.50 14.25 3.74
C ALA A 38 10.20 15.70 3.33
N GLU A 39 9.10 15.91 2.61
CA GLU A 39 8.61 17.23 2.18
C GLU A 39 7.74 17.95 3.23
N ALA A 40 7.53 17.36 4.41
CA ALA A 40 6.57 17.83 5.41
C ALA A 40 5.14 18.05 4.84
N ASN A 41 4.75 17.22 3.87
CA ASN A 41 3.46 17.28 3.20
C ASN A 41 2.39 16.53 4.01
N PHE A 42 1.85 17.21 5.03
CA PHE A 42 0.86 16.68 5.97
C PHE A 42 -0.31 15.97 5.29
N LYS A 43 -0.94 16.63 4.29
CA LYS A 43 -2.14 16.10 3.64
C LYS A 43 -1.85 14.79 2.91
N THR A 44 -0.78 14.75 2.10
CA THR A 44 -0.42 13.55 1.33
C THR A 44 -0.02 12.42 2.28
N TYR A 45 0.82 12.71 3.28
CA TYR A 45 1.31 11.73 4.24
C TYR A 45 0.18 10.97 4.94
N PHE A 46 -0.79 11.69 5.51
CA PHE A 46 -1.92 11.05 6.20
C PHE A 46 -2.97 10.47 5.24
N SER A 47 -3.08 10.96 4.00
CA SER A 47 -4.00 10.39 3.00
C SER A 47 -3.59 9.00 2.51
N LEU A 48 -2.29 8.68 2.58
CA LEU A 48 -1.76 7.37 2.19
C LEU A 48 -1.91 6.30 3.28
N MET A 49 -2.34 6.70 4.50
CA MET A 49 -2.66 5.77 5.58
C MET A 49 -4.12 5.32 5.51
N THR A 50 -4.38 4.05 5.84
CA THR A 50 -5.75 3.55 6.03
C THR A 50 -6.40 4.16 7.28
N ASP A 51 -7.73 4.12 7.37
CA ASP A 51 -8.45 4.71 8.50
C ASP A 51 -8.25 3.96 9.82
N ASP A 52 -7.84 2.70 9.75
CA ASP A 52 -7.50 1.81 10.86
C ASP A 52 -5.99 1.73 11.14
N ALA A 53 -5.19 2.60 10.51
CA ALA A 53 -3.75 2.62 10.72
C ALA A 53 -3.37 2.92 12.18
N ILE A 54 -2.36 2.20 12.67
CA ILE A 54 -1.72 2.40 13.97
C ILE A 54 -0.27 2.85 13.73
N PHE A 55 0.10 4.00 14.29
CA PHE A 55 1.46 4.49 14.35
C PHE A 55 2.11 4.01 15.65
N ILE A 56 3.28 3.40 15.54
CA ILE A 56 4.11 2.97 16.68
C ILE A 56 5.39 3.79 16.65
N GLY A 57 5.56 4.64 17.66
CA GLY A 57 6.77 5.42 17.86
C GLY A 57 7.86 4.64 18.57
N THR A 58 8.91 5.33 19.00
CA THR A 58 10.03 4.71 19.72
C THR A 58 9.78 4.64 21.22
N ASP A 59 8.93 5.51 21.76
CA ASP A 59 8.52 5.43 23.16
C ASP A 59 7.35 4.43 23.33
N PRO A 60 7.35 3.58 24.37
CA PRO A 60 6.29 2.57 24.57
C PRO A 60 4.86 3.13 24.67
N THR A 61 4.71 4.41 24.97
CA THR A 61 3.42 5.11 25.03
C THR A 61 2.98 5.69 23.67
N GLU A 62 3.87 5.70 22.68
CA GLU A 62 3.59 6.15 21.31
C GLU A 62 2.94 5.02 20.51
N ASN A 63 1.68 4.76 20.82
CA ASN A 63 0.82 3.85 20.07
C ASN A 63 -0.49 4.59 19.78
N TRP A 64 -0.61 5.10 18.55
CA TRP A 64 -1.68 6.01 18.16
C TRP A 64 -2.42 5.48 16.96
N ASN A 65 -3.75 5.50 17.01
CA ASN A 65 -4.53 5.40 15.79
C ASN A 65 -4.32 6.66 14.93
N LYS A 66 -4.66 6.59 13.64
CA LYS A 66 -4.48 7.70 12.69
C LYS A 66 -5.00 9.06 13.18
N LYS A 67 -6.13 9.10 13.89
CA LYS A 67 -6.70 10.37 14.40
C LYS A 67 -5.85 10.95 15.54
N GLU A 68 -5.47 10.11 16.49
CA GLU A 68 -4.57 10.49 17.58
C GLU A 68 -3.21 10.94 17.03
N PHE A 69 -2.69 10.22 16.04
CA PHE A 69 -1.41 10.58 15.44
C PHE A 69 -1.47 11.93 14.71
N ILE A 70 -2.56 12.21 14.00
CA ILE A 70 -2.82 13.53 13.42
C ILE A 70 -2.84 14.62 14.50
N GLU A 71 -3.55 14.38 15.60
CA GLU A 71 -3.72 15.35 16.68
C GLU A 71 -2.38 15.72 17.34
N VAL A 72 -1.50 14.74 17.58
CA VAL A 72 -0.17 14.99 18.17
C VAL A 72 0.87 15.53 17.18
N SER A 73 0.57 15.51 15.87
CA SER A 73 1.48 15.95 14.80
C SER A 73 1.28 17.41 14.36
N ILE A 74 0.37 18.15 15.01
CA ILE A 74 0.05 19.57 14.75
C ILE A 74 0.62 20.43 15.88
#